data_AF-A0A6G2V550-F1
#
_entry.id   AF-A0A6G2V550-F1
#
_cell.length_a   1.000
_cell.length_b   1.000
_cell.length_c   1.000
_cell.angle_alpha   90.00
_cell.angle_beta   90.00
_cell.angle_gamma   90.00
#
_symmetry.space_group_name_H-M   'P 1'
#
loop_
_entity.id
_entity.type
_entity.pdbx_description
1 polymer ?
#
loop_
_entity_poly.entity_id
_entity_poly.type
_entity_poly.pdbx_seq_one_letter_code
_entity_poly.pdbx_strand_id
1 'polypeptide(L)'
;MTISRTSAASRPTAGALRLVEASTTRPRSVDISGYARQMTAHCPYLAPSLQRGLTTWTVYRADGDAEAVQAELFHAGAQAAEWLRPLLNRPHGLLRCENIVVLGEVPGTGHRDLLAWPHWVLKNLYSPVGVMFGKFYAGEEEVTGAGHRIPAAPASFLPVRAAVRRRDPHFLHATPDLAAALAGA
;
A
#
# COMPACT_ATOMS: atom_id res chain seq x y z
N MET A 1 -29.83 -22.85 8.32
CA MET A 1 -29.92 -21.61 7.52
C MET A 1 -28.68 -21.53 6.65
N THR A 2 -28.83 -21.80 5.35
CA THR A 2 -27.76 -21.71 4.35
C THR A 2 -27.60 -20.24 3.99
N ILE A 3 -26.46 -19.64 4.35
CA ILE A 3 -26.14 -18.28 3.93
C ILE A 3 -25.95 -18.33 2.41
N SER A 4 -26.88 -17.75 1.65
CA SER A 4 -26.65 -17.48 0.23
C SER A 4 -25.36 -16.67 0.14
N ARG A 5 -24.30 -17.29 -0.38
CA ARG A 5 -23.08 -16.57 -0.76
C ARG A 5 -23.50 -15.60 -1.86
N THR A 6 -23.61 -14.33 -1.53
CA THR A 6 -23.74 -13.26 -2.51
C THR A 6 -22.59 -13.43 -3.49
N SER A 7 -22.89 -13.82 -4.73
CA SER A 7 -21.88 -13.88 -5.78
C SER A 7 -21.30 -12.48 -5.93
N ALA A 8 -19.99 -12.37 -6.03
CA ALA A 8 -19.35 -11.10 -6.35
C ALA A 8 -19.97 -10.55 -7.65
N ALA A 9 -20.14 -9.23 -7.73
CA ALA A 9 -20.59 -8.58 -8.95
C ALA A 9 -19.65 -8.98 -10.11
N SER A 10 -20.23 -9.28 -11.26
CA SER A 10 -19.43 -9.56 -12.46
C SER A 10 -18.56 -8.35 -12.78
N ARG A 11 -17.28 -8.59 -13.06
CA ARG A 11 -16.31 -7.55 -13.43
C ARG A 11 -15.85 -7.84 -14.86
N PRO A 12 -16.17 -6.98 -15.84
CA PRO A 12 -15.82 -7.22 -17.24
C PRO A 12 -14.31 -7.23 -17.48
N THR A 13 -13.54 -6.59 -16.59
CA THR A 13 -12.08 -6.50 -16.63
C THR A 13 -11.36 -7.62 -15.88
N ALA A 14 -12.11 -8.57 -15.28
CA ALA A 14 -11.53 -9.65 -14.49
C ALA A 14 -10.57 -10.49 -15.35
N GLY A 15 -9.32 -10.57 -14.89
CA GLY A 15 -8.25 -11.27 -15.61
C GLY A 15 -7.24 -10.35 -16.30
N ALA A 16 -7.53 -9.05 -16.47
CA ALA A 16 -6.57 -8.08 -16.98
C ALA A 16 -5.37 -7.89 -16.03
N LEU A 17 -5.58 -8.12 -14.73
CA LEU A 17 -4.54 -8.17 -13.71
C LEU A 17 -4.50 -9.58 -13.09
N ARG A 18 -3.55 -10.40 -13.52
CA ARG A 18 -3.45 -11.80 -13.09
C ARG A 18 -2.63 -11.90 -11.80
N LEU A 19 -3.17 -12.60 -10.81
CA LEU A 19 -2.45 -12.90 -9.57
C LEU A 19 -1.29 -13.86 -9.85
N VAL A 20 -0.08 -13.45 -9.48
CA VAL A 20 1.16 -14.25 -9.58
C VAL A 20 1.52 -14.81 -8.21
N GLU A 21 1.47 -13.98 -7.17
CA GLU A 21 1.71 -14.38 -5.78
C GLU A 21 0.67 -13.74 -4.86
N ALA A 22 -0.04 -14.58 -4.11
CA ALA A 22 -0.92 -14.12 -3.04
C ALA A 22 -0.08 -13.55 -1.87
N SER A 23 -0.68 -12.60 -1.14
CA SER A 23 -0.11 -11.91 0.03
C SER A 23 0.91 -12.76 0.81
N THR A 24 2.18 -12.40 0.67
CA THR A 24 3.32 -13.10 1.24
C THR A 24 4.33 -12.12 1.81
N THR A 25 5.06 -12.50 2.85
CA THR A 25 6.17 -11.69 3.40
C THR A 25 7.46 -11.83 2.60
N ARG A 26 7.52 -12.81 1.67
CA ARG A 26 8.71 -13.17 0.89
C ARG A 26 8.30 -13.49 -0.56
N PRO A 27 7.97 -12.47 -1.38
CA PRO A 27 7.69 -12.70 -2.80
C PRO A 27 8.94 -13.25 -3.50
N ARG A 28 8.74 -14.13 -4.48
CA ARG A 28 9.80 -14.79 -5.25
C ARG A 28 9.92 -14.29 -6.68
N SER A 29 8.86 -13.67 -7.21
CA SER A 29 8.83 -13.11 -8.57
C SER A 29 9.48 -11.73 -8.67
N VAL A 30 9.75 -11.08 -7.53
CA VAL A 30 10.47 -9.81 -7.43
C VAL A 30 11.39 -9.84 -6.21
N ASP A 31 12.68 -9.52 -6.38
CA ASP A 31 13.58 -9.34 -5.24
C ASP A 31 13.38 -7.95 -4.61
N ILE A 32 12.44 -7.89 -3.68
CA ILE A 32 12.08 -6.66 -2.97
C ILE A 32 12.81 -6.51 -1.63
N SER A 33 13.49 -7.54 -1.17
CA SER A 33 14.00 -7.62 0.21
C SER A 33 15.09 -6.59 0.49
N GLY A 34 16.00 -6.40 -0.47
CA GLY A 34 17.04 -5.37 -0.39
C GLY A 34 16.45 -3.97 -0.31
N TYR A 35 15.51 -3.67 -1.20
CA TYR A 35 14.80 -2.40 -1.25
C TYR A 35 14.02 -2.12 0.05
N ALA A 36 13.22 -3.09 0.53
CA ALA A 36 12.43 -2.93 1.75
C ALA A 36 13.30 -2.64 2.98
N ARG A 37 14.50 -3.23 3.07
CA ARG A 37 15.48 -2.92 4.13
C ARG A 37 16.01 -1.50 4.01
N GLN A 38 16.34 -1.02 2.81
CA GLN A 38 16.80 0.37 2.63
C GLN A 38 15.70 1.37 3.00
N MET A 39 14.45 1.06 2.67
CA MET A 39 13.30 1.90 2.97
C MET A 39 13.02 2.08 4.47
N THR A 40 13.61 1.27 5.36
CA THR A 40 13.42 1.46 6.81
C THR A 40 14.02 2.78 7.31
N ALA A 41 15.00 3.34 6.59
CA ALA A 41 15.55 4.66 6.89
C ALA A 41 14.53 5.80 6.66
N HIS A 42 13.54 5.57 5.79
CA HIS A 42 12.54 6.57 5.39
C HIS A 42 11.16 6.34 6.04
N CYS A 43 10.94 5.18 6.67
CA CYS A 43 9.68 4.84 7.30
C CYS A 43 9.91 4.19 8.68
N PRO A 44 9.64 4.91 9.80
CA PRO A 44 9.86 4.38 11.14
C PRO A 44 8.98 3.17 11.48
N TYR A 45 7.90 2.94 10.73
CA TYR A 45 6.99 1.81 10.91
C TYR A 45 7.43 0.56 10.15
N LEU A 46 8.32 0.67 9.15
CA LEU A 46 8.64 -0.43 8.26
C LEU A 46 9.53 -1.48 8.93
N ALA A 47 10.61 -1.08 9.61
CA ALA A 47 11.47 -2.01 10.33
C ALA A 47 10.71 -2.91 11.33
N PRO A 48 9.90 -2.35 12.27
CA PRO A 48 9.14 -3.17 13.20
C PRO A 48 8.04 -3.99 12.50
N SER A 49 7.50 -3.53 11.36
CA SER A 49 6.57 -4.31 10.56
C SER A 49 7.23 -5.53 9.93
N LEU A 50 8.40 -5.37 9.30
CA LEU A 50 9.18 -6.44 8.69
C LEU A 50 9.58 -7.51 9.71
N GLN A 51 10.08 -7.09 10.87
CA GLN A 51 10.45 -7.99 11.98
C GLN A 51 9.26 -8.84 12.48
N ARG A 52 8.04 -8.31 12.36
CA ARG A 52 6.79 -8.97 12.78
C ARG A 52 6.08 -9.70 11.65
N GLY A 53 6.60 -9.68 10.42
CA GLY A 53 5.92 -10.24 9.26
C GLY A 53 4.59 -9.56 8.93
N LEU A 54 4.45 -8.26 9.24
CA LEU A 54 3.23 -7.47 8.99
C LEU A 54 3.29 -6.65 7.70
N THR A 55 4.42 -6.70 7.00
CA THR A 55 4.56 -6.21 5.62
C THR A 55 4.43 -7.39 4.67
N THR A 56 3.39 -7.35 3.86
CA THR A 56 3.07 -8.39 2.87
C THR A 56 3.07 -7.80 1.46
N TRP A 57 3.25 -8.67 0.49
CA TRP A 57 3.36 -8.35 -0.93
C TRP A 57 2.41 -9.27 -1.69
N THR A 58 1.48 -8.69 -2.43
CA THR A 58 0.67 -9.40 -3.42
C THR A 58 1.16 -8.98 -4.79
N VAL A 59 1.59 -9.95 -5.60
CA VAL A 59 2.20 -9.69 -6.89
C VAL A 59 1.22 -10.03 -8.01
N TYR A 60 1.02 -9.07 -8.89
CA TYR A 60 0.21 -9.21 -10.08
C TYR A 60 1.04 -9.00 -11.34
N ARG A 61 0.56 -9.61 -12.44
CA ARG A 61 1.02 -9.33 -13.79
C ARG A 61 -0.09 -8.61 -14.56
N ALA A 62 0.28 -7.53 -15.25
CA ALA A 62 -0.60 -6.89 -16.22
C ALA A 62 -0.63 -7.75 -17.49
N ASP A 63 -1.80 -8.33 -17.80
CA ASP A 63 -2.01 -9.18 -18.98
C ASP A 63 -3.10 -8.59 -19.93
N GLY A 64 -3.85 -7.57 -19.49
CA GLY A 64 -4.86 -6.87 -20.31
C GLY A 64 -4.41 -5.53 -20.87
N ASP A 65 -5.34 -4.81 -21.50
CA ASP A 65 -5.12 -3.42 -21.92
C ASP A 65 -5.03 -2.46 -20.72
N ALA A 66 -4.56 -1.24 -20.97
CA ALA A 66 -4.32 -0.25 -19.94
C ALA A 66 -5.56 0.09 -19.10
N GLU A 67 -6.73 0.24 -19.73
CA GLU A 67 -7.96 0.60 -19.03
C GLU A 67 -8.40 -0.53 -18.09
N ALA A 68 -8.40 -1.76 -18.59
CA ALA A 68 -8.75 -2.94 -17.82
C ALA A 68 -7.76 -3.20 -16.67
N VAL A 69 -6.45 -3.04 -16.92
CA VAL A 69 -5.41 -3.15 -15.89
C VAL A 69 -5.61 -2.10 -14.81
N GLN A 70 -5.85 -0.84 -15.17
CA GLN A 70 -6.10 0.23 -14.21
C GLN A 70 -7.34 -0.06 -13.34
N ALA A 71 -8.44 -0.54 -13.94
CA ALA A 71 -9.66 -0.89 -13.22
C ALA A 71 -9.43 -2.03 -12.22
N GLU A 72 -8.67 -3.05 -12.62
CA GLU A 72 -8.30 -4.15 -11.74
C GLU A 72 -7.31 -3.73 -10.64
N LEU A 73 -6.40 -2.78 -10.92
CA LEU A 73 -5.53 -2.18 -9.90
C LEU A 73 -6.32 -1.41 -8.85
N PHE A 74 -7.34 -0.65 -9.28
CA PHE A 74 -8.27 -0.02 -8.36
C PHE A 74 -8.98 -1.06 -7.50
N HIS A 75 -9.50 -2.13 -8.12
CA HIS A 75 -10.19 -3.20 -7.39
C HIS A 75 -9.27 -3.87 -6.35
N ALA A 76 -8.05 -4.26 -6.75
CA ALA A 76 -7.06 -4.86 -5.85
C ALA A 76 -6.72 -3.92 -4.67
N GLY A 77 -6.55 -2.63 -4.96
CA GLY A 77 -6.32 -1.60 -3.95
C GLY A 77 -7.48 -1.46 -2.96
N ALA A 78 -8.72 -1.41 -3.46
CA ALA A 78 -9.92 -1.31 -2.64
C ALA A 78 -10.07 -2.55 -1.76
N GLN A 79 -9.85 -3.75 -2.32
CA GLN A 79 -9.89 -5.01 -1.58
C GLN A 79 -8.84 -5.04 -0.45
N ALA A 80 -7.60 -4.64 -0.73
CA ALA A 80 -6.56 -4.56 0.28
C ALA A 80 -6.92 -3.56 1.40
N ALA A 81 -7.50 -2.41 1.06
CA ALA A 81 -7.96 -1.44 2.04
C ALA A 81 -9.11 -1.94 2.90
N GLU A 82 -10.12 -2.60 2.31
CA GLU A 82 -11.25 -3.18 3.04
C GLU A 82 -10.80 -4.33 3.96
N TRP A 83 -9.79 -5.11 3.57
CA TRP A 83 -9.18 -6.12 4.44
C TRP A 83 -8.37 -5.50 5.58
N LEU A 84 -7.67 -4.40 5.31
CA LEU A 84 -6.87 -3.71 6.31
C LEU A 84 -7.71 -2.94 7.32
N ARG A 85 -8.81 -2.30 6.89
CA ARG A 85 -9.60 -1.35 7.69
C ARG A 85 -10.03 -1.90 9.07
N PRO A 86 -10.56 -3.13 9.20
CA PRO A 86 -10.93 -3.69 10.50
C PRO A 86 -9.73 -3.96 11.44
N LEU A 87 -8.52 -4.03 10.89
CA LEU A 87 -7.29 -4.34 11.61
C LEU A 87 -6.58 -3.09 12.13
N LEU A 88 -6.93 -1.89 11.65
CA LEU A 88 -6.25 -0.65 11.98
C LEU A 88 -6.26 -0.34 13.49
N ASN A 89 -7.38 -0.65 14.16
CA ASN A 89 -7.57 -0.40 15.59
C ASN A 89 -7.12 -1.58 16.46
N ARG A 90 -6.57 -2.65 15.87
CA ARG A 90 -6.03 -3.79 16.61
C ARG A 90 -4.59 -3.54 17.03
N PRO A 91 -4.05 -4.28 18.02
CA PRO A 91 -2.63 -4.22 18.34
C PRO A 91 -1.76 -4.35 17.09
N HIS A 92 -0.78 -3.45 16.96
CA HIS A 92 0.11 -3.34 15.80
C HIS A 92 -0.58 -3.04 14.45
N GLY A 93 -1.85 -2.60 14.43
CA GLY A 93 -2.56 -2.22 13.20
C GLY A 93 -1.82 -1.16 12.37
N LEU A 94 -1.15 -0.21 13.04
CA LEU A 94 -0.33 0.82 12.40
C LEU A 94 0.92 0.27 11.68
N LEU A 95 1.36 -0.95 12.01
CA LEU A 95 2.49 -1.61 11.37
C LEU A 95 2.07 -2.41 10.13
N ARG A 96 0.79 -2.67 9.92
CA ARG A 96 0.33 -3.48 8.78
C ARG A 96 0.49 -2.71 7.48
N CYS A 97 1.09 -3.36 6.49
CA CYS A 97 1.34 -2.81 5.17
C CYS A 97 1.15 -3.92 4.12
N GLU A 98 0.17 -3.76 3.24
CA GLU A 98 -0.02 -4.64 2.09
C GLU A 98 0.50 -3.90 0.85
N ASN A 99 1.43 -4.52 0.11
CA ASN A 99 2.02 -3.93 -1.09
C ASN A 99 1.49 -4.66 -2.32
N ILE A 100 0.77 -3.93 -3.18
CA ILE A 100 0.27 -4.46 -4.45
C ILE A 100 1.33 -4.17 -5.52
N VAL A 101 2.03 -5.20 -5.97
CA VAL A 101 3.10 -5.09 -6.97
C VAL A 101 2.56 -5.37 -8.36
N VAL A 102 3.01 -4.60 -9.35
CA VAL A 102 2.65 -4.75 -10.75
C VAL A 102 3.89 -5.11 -11.57
N LEU A 103 3.81 -6.23 -12.29
CA LEU A 103 4.81 -6.71 -13.22
C LEU A 103 4.26 -6.78 -14.65
N GLY A 104 5.16 -6.85 -15.62
CA GLY A 104 4.82 -6.94 -17.04
C GLY A 104 4.65 -5.57 -17.68
N GLU A 105 4.69 -5.53 -19.00
CA GLU A 105 4.56 -4.28 -19.77
C GLU A 105 3.18 -4.23 -20.42
N VAL A 106 2.56 -3.03 -20.44
CA VAL A 106 1.33 -2.77 -21.19
C VAL A 106 1.70 -1.93 -22.42
N PRO A 107 1.46 -2.41 -23.66
CA PRO A 107 1.84 -1.68 -24.86
C PRO A 107 1.33 -0.24 -24.87
N GLY A 108 2.24 0.72 -25.02
CA GLY A 108 1.91 2.14 -25.10
C GLY A 108 1.50 2.80 -23.77
N THR A 109 1.66 2.14 -22.62
CA THR A 109 1.32 2.72 -21.31
C THR A 109 2.35 2.33 -20.25
N GLY A 110 3.05 3.32 -19.70
CA GLY A 110 4.00 3.09 -18.63
C GLY A 110 3.31 2.83 -17.28
N HIS A 111 4.02 2.20 -16.34
CA HIS A 111 3.51 1.94 -15.00
C HIS A 111 3.06 3.21 -14.25
N ARG A 112 3.66 4.37 -14.58
CA ARG A 112 3.25 5.66 -14.02
C ARG A 112 1.78 5.97 -14.35
N ASP A 113 1.38 5.74 -15.59
CA ASP A 113 0.02 6.00 -16.05
C ASP A 113 -0.94 4.90 -15.60
N LEU A 114 -0.49 3.63 -15.54
CA LEU A 114 -1.28 2.53 -14.98
C LEU A 114 -1.66 2.76 -13.50
N LEU A 115 -0.78 3.40 -12.73
CA LEU A 115 -1.01 3.66 -11.31
C LEU A 115 -1.69 4.99 -11.04
N ALA A 116 -1.80 5.89 -12.03
CA ALA A 116 -2.19 7.28 -11.85
C ALA A 116 -3.61 7.45 -11.25
N TRP A 117 -4.65 7.15 -12.03
CA TRP A 117 -6.02 7.33 -11.56
C TRP A 117 -6.40 6.32 -10.47
N PRO A 118 -5.98 5.04 -10.49
CA PRO A 118 -6.32 4.11 -9.41
C PRO A 118 -5.79 4.59 -8.07
N HIS A 119 -4.52 5.03 -8.01
CA HIS A 119 -3.94 5.62 -6.79
C HIS A 119 -4.71 6.85 -6.34
N TRP A 120 -5.02 7.77 -7.26
CA TRP A 120 -5.72 9.01 -6.93
C TRP A 120 -7.11 8.74 -6.34
N VAL A 121 -7.91 7.88 -6.99
CA VAL A 121 -9.26 7.54 -6.50
C VAL A 121 -9.17 6.83 -5.15
N LEU A 122 -8.31 5.82 -5.02
CA LEU A 122 -8.11 5.08 -3.77
C LEU A 122 -7.72 6.02 -2.64
N LYS A 123 -6.74 6.91 -2.86
CA LYS A 123 -6.33 7.91 -1.88
C LYS A 123 -7.51 8.77 -1.44
N ASN A 124 -8.34 9.27 -2.35
CA ASN A 124 -9.46 10.14 -2.00
C ASN A 124 -10.58 9.39 -1.25
N LEU A 125 -10.90 8.15 -1.63
CA LEU A 125 -11.93 7.34 -0.97
C LEU A 125 -11.52 6.89 0.43
N TYR A 126 -10.25 6.53 0.61
CA TYR A 126 -9.79 5.82 1.80
C TYR A 126 -9.05 6.68 2.83
N SER A 127 -8.50 7.84 2.43
CA SER A 127 -7.86 8.76 3.38
C SER A 127 -8.80 9.20 4.52
N PRO A 128 -10.09 9.54 4.28
CA PRO A 128 -11.02 9.92 5.35
C PRO A 128 -11.20 8.85 6.42
N VAL A 129 -11.14 7.57 6.03
CA VAL A 129 -11.30 6.41 6.92
C VAL A 129 -9.97 5.85 7.44
N GLY A 130 -8.88 6.63 7.31
CA GLY A 130 -7.61 6.31 7.95
C GLY A 130 -6.78 5.24 7.24
N VAL A 131 -7.01 5.00 5.95
CA VAL A 131 -6.14 4.16 5.10
C VAL A 131 -5.38 5.06 4.12
N MET A 132 -4.08 4.81 3.99
CA MET A 132 -3.18 5.57 3.14
C MET A 132 -2.65 4.68 2.02
N PHE A 133 -2.62 5.26 0.82
CA PHE A 133 -2.02 4.68 -0.37
C PHE A 133 -0.77 5.46 -0.77
N GLY A 134 0.38 4.79 -0.78
CA GLY A 134 1.56 5.30 -1.48
C GLY A 134 1.58 4.84 -2.94
N LYS A 135 2.60 5.27 -3.67
CA LYS A 135 2.92 4.76 -5.00
C LYS A 135 4.42 4.85 -5.22
N PHE A 136 4.98 3.85 -5.86
CA PHE A 136 6.38 3.78 -6.24
C PHE A 136 6.47 3.24 -7.66
N TYR A 137 7.42 3.77 -8.44
CA TYR A 137 7.62 3.38 -9.83
C TYR A 137 8.96 2.65 -9.99
N ALA A 138 8.96 1.57 -10.78
CA ALA A 138 10.15 0.79 -11.06
C ALA A 138 11.24 1.68 -11.68
N GLY A 139 12.47 1.58 -11.16
CA GLY A 139 13.63 2.29 -11.70
C GLY A 139 13.69 3.80 -11.39
N GLU A 140 12.66 4.39 -10.78
CA GLU A 140 12.66 5.81 -10.44
C GLU A 140 13.27 6.05 -9.05
N GLU A 141 14.32 6.88 -8.99
CA GLU A 141 14.81 7.46 -7.74
C GLU A 141 13.96 8.66 -7.36
N GLU A 142 13.59 8.79 -6.09
CA GLU A 142 12.84 9.93 -5.58
C GLU A 142 13.67 10.72 -4.57
N VAL A 143 13.44 12.03 -4.48
CA VAL A 143 13.99 12.86 -3.40
C VAL A 143 12.85 13.18 -2.44
N THR A 144 13.00 12.79 -1.18
CA THR A 144 12.04 13.14 -0.12
C THR A 144 11.96 14.66 0.04
N GLY A 145 10.86 15.17 0.61
CA GLY A 145 10.76 16.59 0.96
C GLY A 145 11.83 17.10 1.95
N ALA A 146 12.56 16.19 2.61
CA ALA A 146 13.70 16.50 3.47
C ALA A 146 15.06 16.42 2.73
N GLY A 147 15.08 16.23 1.41
CA GLY A 147 16.28 16.17 0.59
C GLY A 147 16.99 14.81 0.53
N HIS A 148 16.52 13.81 1.27
CA HIS A 148 17.09 12.45 1.19
C HIS A 148 16.66 11.74 -0.08
N ARG A 149 17.61 11.03 -0.72
CA ARG A 149 17.33 10.16 -1.86
C ARG A 149 16.70 8.84 -1.41
N ILE A 150 15.63 8.45 -2.09
CA ILE A 150 14.99 7.15 -2.02
C ILE A 150 15.58 6.32 -3.17
N PRO A 151 16.08 5.10 -2.89
CA PRO A 151 16.62 4.23 -3.92
C PRO A 151 15.56 3.85 -4.96
N ALA A 152 15.99 3.52 -6.17
CA ALA A 152 15.10 3.03 -7.21
C ALA A 152 14.37 1.75 -6.76
N ALA A 153 13.05 1.74 -6.94
CA ALA A 153 12.25 0.56 -6.64
C ALA A 153 12.48 -0.54 -7.70
N PRO A 154 12.58 -1.82 -7.31
CA PRO A 154 12.79 -2.92 -8.26
C PRO A 154 11.51 -3.29 -9.05
N ALA A 155 10.36 -2.79 -8.62
CA ALA A 155 9.08 -2.92 -9.31
C ALA A 155 8.17 -1.73 -8.97
N SER A 156 7.11 -1.52 -9.74
CA SER A 156 6.09 -0.53 -9.39
C SER A 156 5.07 -1.14 -8.44
N PHE A 157 4.67 -0.41 -7.40
CA PHE A 157 3.73 -0.94 -6.41
C PHE A 157 2.92 0.13 -5.67
N LEU A 158 1.78 -0.29 -5.14
CA LEU A 158 0.89 0.49 -4.27
C LEU A 158 0.91 -0.06 -2.84
N PRO A 159 1.65 0.56 -1.92
CA PRO A 159 1.54 0.23 -0.50
C PRO A 159 0.23 0.77 0.08
N VAL A 160 -0.52 -0.12 0.72
CA VAL A 160 -1.77 0.12 1.44
C VAL A 160 -1.51 -0.09 2.92
N ARG A 161 -1.62 0.97 3.71
CA ARG A 161 -1.30 0.92 5.15
C ARG A 161 -2.17 1.87 5.96
N ALA A 162 -2.07 1.78 7.28
CA ALA A 162 -2.70 2.76 8.17
C ALA A 162 -2.22 4.18 7.85
N ALA A 163 -3.15 5.12 7.72
CA ALA A 163 -2.83 6.54 7.78
C ALA A 163 -2.41 6.86 9.21
N VAL A 164 -1.11 6.92 9.45
CA VAL A 164 -0.61 7.46 10.72
C VAL A 164 -0.82 8.97 10.66
N ARG A 165 -1.95 9.42 11.19
CA ARG A 165 -2.13 10.84 11.47
C ARG A 165 -0.96 11.23 12.35
N ARG A 166 -0.16 12.22 11.92
CA ARG A 166 0.71 12.90 12.87
C ARG A 166 -0.20 13.29 14.02
N ARG A 167 0.03 12.74 15.22
CA ARG A 167 -0.52 13.38 16.44
C ARG A 167 -0.11 14.83 16.28
N ASP A 168 -1.11 15.71 16.25
CA ASP A 168 -0.89 17.10 15.89
C ASP A 168 0.30 17.61 16.71
N PRO A 169 1.45 17.86 16.05
CA PRO A 169 2.67 18.20 16.78
C PRO A 169 2.51 19.57 17.44
N HIS A 170 1.56 20.38 17.00
CA HIS A 170 1.20 21.64 17.63
C HIS A 170 0.22 21.46 18.78
N PHE A 171 -0.73 20.53 18.69
CA PHE A 171 -1.71 20.29 19.75
C PHE A 171 -1.03 19.89 21.06
N LEU A 172 -0.12 18.91 21.03
CA LEU A 172 0.61 18.49 22.23
C LEU A 172 1.66 19.53 22.67
N HIS A 173 2.19 20.31 21.73
CA HIS A 173 3.09 21.41 22.08
C HIS A 173 2.35 22.57 22.76
N ALA A 174 1.09 22.80 22.40
CA ALA A 174 0.20 23.78 23.01
C ALA A 174 -0.53 23.27 24.26
N THR A 175 -0.44 21.98 24.58
CA THR A 175 -1.09 21.33 25.74
C THR A 175 -0.10 20.46 26.53
N PRO A 176 0.90 21.07 27.20
CA PRO A 176 1.99 20.35 27.86
C PRO A 176 1.52 19.40 28.97
N ASP A 177 0.47 19.76 29.72
CA ASP A 177 -0.06 18.91 30.79
C ASP A 177 -0.70 17.62 30.26
N LEU A 178 -1.39 17.71 29.11
CA LEU A 178 -1.96 16.54 28.44
C LEU A 178 -0.86 15.64 27.86
N ALA A 179 0.21 16.25 27.32
CA ALA A 179 1.38 15.51 26.87
C ALA A 179 2.06 14.76 28.02
N ALA A 180 2.20 15.39 29.20
CA ALA A 180 2.76 14.77 30.40
C ALA A 180 1.90 13.61 30.91
N ALA A 181 0.57 13.77 30.95
CA ALA A 181 -0.36 12.71 31.36
C ALA A 181 -0.33 11.49 30.42
N LEU A 182 -0.18 11.72 29.11
CA LEU A 182 -0.08 10.63 28.12
C LEU A 182 1.29 9.93 28.11
N ALA A 183 2.36 10.59 28.57
CA ALA A 183 3.70 10.01 28.63
C ALA A 183 3.90 9.12 29.87
N GLY A 184 3.10 9.30 30.92
CA GLY A 184 3.12 8.50 32.15
C GLY A 184 2.19 7.28 32.16
N ALA A 185 1.47 7.02 31.06
CA ALA A 185 0.49 5.94 30.93
C ALA A 185 1.00 4.74 30.10
#